data_AF-A0A8H3TPI4-F1
#
_entry.id   AF-A0A8H3TPI4-F1
#
_cell.length_a   1.000
_cell.length_b   1.000
_cell.length_c   1.000
_cell.angle_alpha   90.00
_cell.angle_beta   90.00
_cell.angle_gamma   90.00
#
_symmetry.space_group_name_H-M   'P 1'
#
loop_
_entity.id
_entity.type
_entity.pdbx_description
1 polymer ?
#
loop_
_entity_poly.entity_id
_entity_poly.type
_entity_poly.pdbx_seq_one_letter_code
_entity_poly.pdbx_strand_id
1 'polypeptide(L)'
;MLTLSTRRTATSTAPTLHRTVLHHARPPRRPHYPSPLTPLTVKPTAGTSRPQPSLKDTPPPPASTLEDSSVRGLTFHYAPPPTAPSYTSGAVPDLLRWTRGAGDVRASVQAGAPLKKSRKVREAAEGMESLKQLTGDVVQEIQRLRAEDPSKWTRKALAERFSIPASQSHHLARLAPTPKSQRERLEADLQVARNGWTWRKRFARDAREVRKEFW
;
A
#
# COMPACT_ATOMS: atom_id res chain seq x y z
N MET A 1 83.82 -3.37 -56.61
CA MET A 1 84.36 -3.22 -55.25
C MET A 1 83.47 -3.99 -54.29
N LEU A 2 84.07 -4.90 -53.51
CA LEU A 2 83.80 -5.24 -52.09
C LEU A 2 82.31 -5.32 -51.64
N THR A 3 81.77 -6.35 -50.99
CA THR A 3 82.33 -7.39 -50.11
C THR A 3 81.23 -8.38 -49.74
N LEU A 4 81.68 -9.60 -49.41
CA LEU A 4 81.02 -10.71 -48.73
C LEU A 4 79.99 -10.33 -47.64
N SER A 5 78.91 -11.11 -47.53
CA SER A 5 78.39 -11.48 -46.21
C SER A 5 77.65 -12.82 -46.24
N THR A 6 78.32 -13.83 -45.70
CA THR A 6 77.82 -15.13 -45.31
C THR A 6 76.97 -15.01 -44.05
N ARG A 7 75.83 -15.71 -43.98
CA ARG A 7 75.30 -16.31 -42.75
C ARG A 7 74.37 -17.47 -43.08
N ARG A 8 74.87 -18.68 -42.83
CA ARG A 8 74.07 -19.88 -42.58
C ARG A 8 73.66 -19.85 -41.11
N THR A 9 72.40 -20.18 -40.82
CA THR A 9 71.98 -20.69 -39.52
C THR A 9 71.08 -21.90 -39.76
N ALA A 10 71.63 -23.07 -39.46
CA ALA A 10 70.87 -24.28 -39.20
C ALA A 10 70.41 -24.26 -37.74
N THR A 11 69.14 -24.56 -37.48
CA THR A 11 68.60 -25.01 -36.19
C THR A 11 67.39 -25.89 -36.51
N SER A 12 67.46 -27.20 -36.34
CA SER A 12 67.41 -27.96 -35.08
C SER A 12 66.00 -28.52 -34.85
N THR A 13 65.93 -29.83 -35.06
CA THR A 13 64.95 -30.81 -34.61
C THR A 13 64.39 -30.58 -33.19
N ALA A 14 63.08 -30.72 -33.04
CA ALA A 14 62.47 -31.65 -32.06
C ALA A 14 60.94 -31.74 -32.28
N PRO A 15 60.33 -32.94 -32.23
CA PRO A 15 58.89 -33.10 -32.19
C PRO A 15 58.35 -32.74 -30.79
N THR A 16 57.45 -31.77 -30.73
CA THR A 16 56.68 -31.46 -29.52
C THR A 16 55.72 -32.62 -29.20
N LEU A 17 56.10 -33.44 -28.21
CA LEU A 17 55.17 -34.36 -27.55
C LEU A 17 54.14 -33.53 -26.77
N HIS A 18 52.95 -33.40 -27.33
CA HIS A 18 51.79 -32.85 -26.62
C HIS A 18 51.43 -33.81 -25.47
N ARG A 19 51.87 -33.46 -24.27
CA ARG A 19 51.40 -34.07 -23.02
C ARG A 19 49.92 -33.75 -22.87
N THR A 20 49.05 -34.66 -23.32
CA THR A 20 47.62 -34.59 -23.07
C THR A 20 47.38 -34.85 -21.59
N VAL A 21 47.26 -33.78 -20.82
CA VAL A 21 46.73 -33.85 -19.46
C VAL A 21 45.24 -34.18 -19.60
N LEU A 22 44.91 -35.46 -19.43
CA LEU A 22 43.52 -35.90 -19.27
C LEU A 22 42.99 -35.29 -17.97
N HIS A 23 42.31 -34.15 -18.08
CA HIS A 23 41.47 -33.65 -17.02
C HIS A 23 40.32 -34.66 -16.85
N HIS A 24 40.43 -35.57 -15.88
CA HIS A 24 39.26 -36.30 -15.41
C HIS A 24 38.23 -35.27 -14.98
N ALA A 25 37.18 -35.11 -15.79
CA ALA A 25 36.09 -34.20 -15.51
C ALA A 25 35.54 -34.54 -14.12
N ARG A 26 35.73 -33.63 -13.17
CA ARG A 26 35.10 -33.77 -11.86
C ARG A 26 33.59 -33.83 -12.13
N PRO A 27 32.87 -34.85 -11.63
CA PRO A 27 31.43 -34.93 -11.85
C PRO A 27 30.77 -33.63 -11.39
N PRO A 28 29.72 -33.15 -12.08
CA PRO A 28 29.08 -31.89 -11.76
C PRO A 28 28.62 -31.94 -10.29
N ARG A 29 29.13 -31.00 -9.49
CA ARG A 29 28.69 -30.84 -8.10
C ARG A 29 27.20 -30.55 -8.14
N ARG A 30 26.39 -31.51 -7.68
CA ARG A 30 24.94 -31.32 -7.59
C ARG A 30 24.68 -30.10 -6.69
N PRO A 31 23.87 -29.13 -7.12
CA PRO A 31 23.51 -28.00 -6.26
C PRO A 31 22.83 -28.56 -5.01
N HIS A 32 23.38 -28.24 -3.84
CA HIS A 32 22.75 -28.59 -2.58
C HIS A 32 21.57 -27.65 -2.36
N TYR A 33 20.36 -28.17 -2.49
CA TYR A 33 19.15 -27.46 -2.06
C TYR A 33 18.95 -27.73 -0.57
N PRO A 34 18.94 -26.70 0.30
CA PRO A 34 18.62 -26.90 1.70
C PRO A 34 17.15 -27.33 1.80
N SER A 35 16.91 -28.52 2.34
CA SER A 35 15.56 -28.96 2.67
C SER A 35 15.08 -28.21 3.91
N PRO A 36 13.81 -27.76 3.95
CA PRO A 36 13.24 -27.15 5.15
C PRO A 36 13.17 -28.12 6.35
N LEU A 37 13.35 -29.43 6.11
CA LEU A 37 13.29 -30.47 7.13
C LEU A 37 14.67 -30.88 7.69
N THR A 38 15.77 -30.41 7.08
CA THR A 38 17.11 -30.68 7.58
C THR A 38 17.69 -29.43 8.26
N PRO A 39 17.99 -29.47 9.56
CA PRO A 39 18.56 -28.32 10.26
C PRO A 39 19.92 -27.98 9.66
N LEU A 40 20.18 -26.68 9.49
CA LEU A 40 21.45 -26.18 8.97
C LEU A 40 22.58 -26.59 9.91
N THR A 41 23.61 -27.25 9.37
CA THR A 41 24.82 -27.55 10.14
C THR A 41 25.53 -26.24 10.49
N VAL A 42 25.61 -25.96 11.79
CA VAL A 42 26.23 -24.75 12.31
C VAL A 42 27.72 -24.79 11.96
N LYS A 43 28.16 -23.93 11.05
CA LYS A 43 29.59 -23.79 10.74
C LYS A 43 30.34 -23.27 11.97
N PRO A 44 31.56 -23.72 12.25
CA PRO A 44 32.32 -23.33 13.46
C PRO A 44 32.63 -21.83 13.57
N THR A 45 32.41 -21.05 12.50
CA THR A 45 32.53 -19.58 12.49
C THR A 45 31.23 -18.84 12.80
N ALA A 46 30.11 -19.54 13.01
CA ALA A 46 28.79 -18.93 13.22
C ALA A 46 28.59 -18.28 14.61
N GLY A 47 29.61 -18.29 15.48
CA GLY A 47 29.51 -17.83 16.87
C GLY A 47 30.28 -16.56 17.25
N THR A 48 31.17 -16.02 16.40
CA THR A 48 32.06 -14.90 16.80
C THR A 48 31.99 -13.65 15.94
N SER A 49 31.30 -13.65 14.81
CA SER A 49 30.93 -12.39 14.14
C SER A 49 29.65 -11.86 14.79
N ARG A 50 29.78 -11.10 15.88
CA ARG A 50 28.75 -10.08 16.15
C ARG A 50 28.67 -9.24 14.86
N PRO A 51 27.53 -9.16 14.16
CA PRO A 51 27.44 -8.27 13.00
C PRO A 51 27.81 -6.88 13.52
N GLN A 52 28.93 -6.33 13.06
CA GLN A 52 29.17 -4.91 13.29
C GLN A 52 28.00 -4.18 12.61
N PRO A 53 27.28 -3.30 13.32
CA PRO A 53 26.26 -2.49 12.68
C PRO A 53 26.96 -1.76 11.55
N SER A 54 26.44 -1.94 10.33
CA SER A 54 27.02 -1.24 9.19
C SER A 54 26.87 0.25 9.46
N LEU A 55 27.84 1.08 9.06
CA LEU A 55 27.75 2.56 9.14
C LEU A 55 26.50 3.16 8.45
N LYS A 56 25.67 2.34 7.80
CA LYS A 56 24.38 2.71 7.20
C LYS A 56 23.23 2.64 8.20
N ASP A 57 23.44 2.04 9.37
CA ASP A 57 22.41 1.86 10.42
C ASP A 57 22.52 2.91 11.54
N THR A 58 23.55 3.76 11.54
CA THR A 58 23.54 4.96 12.38
C THR A 58 22.48 5.92 11.85
N PRO A 59 21.42 6.23 12.63
CA PRO A 59 20.44 7.21 12.20
C PRO A 59 21.18 8.52 11.89
N PRO A 60 20.85 9.21 10.78
CA PRO A 60 21.45 10.51 10.53
C PRO A 60 21.24 11.38 11.78
N PRO A 61 22.26 12.11 12.26
CA PRO A 61 22.04 13.06 13.34
C PRO A 61 20.85 13.95 12.94
N PRO A 62 19.92 14.26 13.86
CA PRO A 62 18.83 15.16 13.53
C PRO A 62 19.45 16.42 12.94
N ALA A 63 19.00 16.82 11.75
CA ALA A 63 19.58 17.92 10.97
C ALA A 63 19.66 19.27 11.74
N SER A 64 19.03 19.36 12.91
CA SER A 64 18.99 20.54 13.77
C SER A 64 19.96 20.53 14.95
N THR A 65 20.87 19.55 15.09
CA THR A 65 21.60 19.34 16.36
C THR A 65 23.02 19.90 16.39
N LEU A 66 23.50 20.61 15.37
CA LEU A 66 24.91 21.04 15.32
C LEU A 66 25.08 22.37 14.57
N GLU A 67 24.62 23.45 15.19
CA GLU A 67 25.19 24.78 15.03
C GLU A 67 25.49 25.28 16.46
N ASP A 68 26.77 25.56 16.73
CA ASP A 68 27.32 25.98 18.01
C ASP A 68 26.47 27.06 18.72
N SER A 69 25.80 26.69 19.82
CA SER A 69 25.05 27.62 20.68
C SER A 69 25.93 28.41 21.66
N SER A 70 27.23 28.52 21.37
CA SER A 70 28.22 29.09 22.29
C SER A 70 28.22 30.63 22.38
N VAL A 71 27.42 31.35 21.60
CA VAL A 71 27.39 32.82 21.67
C VAL A 71 25.97 33.40 21.53
N ARG A 72 25.35 33.70 22.67
CA ARG A 72 24.21 34.63 22.86
C ARG A 72 22.92 34.35 22.05
N GLY A 73 22.05 33.54 22.62
CA GLY A 73 20.62 33.53 22.30
C GLY A 73 20.03 32.13 22.35
N LEU A 74 19.08 31.89 23.25
CA LEU A 74 18.31 30.64 23.26
C LEU A 74 17.42 30.59 22.00
N THR A 75 17.80 29.83 20.98
CA THR A 75 17.00 29.62 19.77
C THR A 75 16.21 28.32 19.87
N PHE A 76 14.88 28.42 19.75
CA PHE A 76 14.02 27.25 19.62
C PHE A 76 13.92 26.84 18.15
N HIS A 77 14.40 25.65 17.81
CA HIS A 77 14.33 25.11 16.46
C HIS A 77 13.04 24.31 16.25
N TYR A 78 12.28 24.63 15.19
CA TYR A 78 11.11 23.86 14.80
C TYR A 78 11.52 22.71 13.85
N ALA A 79 11.53 21.48 14.37
CA ALA A 79 11.88 20.28 13.62
C ALA A 79 10.73 19.24 13.72
N PRO A 80 9.66 19.37 12.93
CA PRO A 80 8.60 18.37 12.93
C PRO A 80 9.18 17.02 12.50
N PRO A 81 8.83 15.92 13.19
CA PRO A 81 9.40 14.63 12.87
C PRO A 81 9.00 14.19 11.45
N PRO A 82 9.89 13.57 10.67
CA PRO A 82 9.57 13.02 9.35
C PRO A 82 8.80 11.69 9.45
N THR A 83 7.94 11.54 10.46
CA THR A 83 7.16 10.34 10.73
C THR A 83 5.67 10.65 10.63
N ALA A 84 4.87 9.61 10.37
CA ALA A 84 3.42 9.77 10.42
C ALA A 84 3.01 10.19 11.85
N PRO A 85 2.04 11.12 12.00
CA PRO A 85 1.55 11.50 13.32
C PRO A 85 1.00 10.27 14.04
N SER A 86 1.40 10.08 15.30
CA SER A 86 0.77 9.10 16.17
C SER A 86 -0.66 9.53 16.55
N TYR A 87 -1.44 8.61 17.08
CA TYR A 87 -2.78 8.91 17.63
C TYR A 87 -2.76 10.03 18.69
N THR A 88 -1.61 10.23 19.36
CA THR A 88 -1.41 11.25 20.39
C THR A 88 -0.78 12.54 19.85
N SER A 89 -0.15 12.52 18.67
CA SER A 89 0.55 13.68 18.11
C SER A 89 -0.24 14.27 16.93
N GLY A 90 -1.17 15.19 17.21
CA GLY A 90 -1.76 16.05 16.17
C GLY A 90 -3.27 16.25 16.23
N ALA A 91 -4.00 15.44 17.00
CA ALA A 91 -5.38 15.73 17.37
C ALA A 91 -5.40 16.34 18.77
N VAL A 92 -6.07 17.48 18.95
CA VAL A 92 -6.37 17.98 20.29
C VAL A 92 -7.29 16.94 20.96
N PRO A 93 -6.92 16.38 22.13
CA PRO A 93 -7.76 15.40 22.82
C PRO A 93 -9.19 15.93 23.00
N ASP A 94 -10.19 15.07 22.88
CA ASP A 94 -11.60 15.49 22.93
C ASP A 94 -11.96 16.20 24.25
N LEU A 95 -11.30 15.85 25.35
CA LEU A 95 -11.43 16.53 26.64
C LEU A 95 -10.99 18.01 26.58
N LEU A 96 -9.89 18.30 25.86
CA LEU A 96 -9.40 19.66 25.65
C LEU A 96 -10.29 20.44 24.66
N ARG A 97 -10.94 19.74 23.72
CA ARG A 97 -11.96 20.35 22.82
C ARG A 97 -13.23 20.72 23.57
N TRP A 98 -13.64 19.93 24.55
CA TRP A 98 -14.82 20.19 25.37
C TRP A 98 -14.63 21.33 26.37
N THR A 99 -13.47 21.36 27.06
CA THR A 99 -13.16 22.39 28.07
C THR A 99 -12.85 23.77 27.49
N ARG A 100 -12.33 23.86 26.26
CA ARG A 100 -11.96 25.13 25.62
C ARG A 100 -12.94 25.63 24.55
N GLY A 101 -14.04 24.90 24.31
CA GLY A 101 -14.99 25.20 23.24
C GLY A 101 -14.42 24.83 21.85
N ALA A 102 -15.29 24.36 20.96
CA ALA A 102 -14.91 23.81 19.66
C ALA A 102 -14.26 24.80 18.67
N GLY A 103 -14.13 26.09 19.03
CA GLY A 103 -13.74 27.17 18.14
C GLY A 103 -12.37 27.80 18.38
N ASP A 104 -11.72 27.59 19.54
CA ASP A 104 -10.62 28.47 19.95
C ASP A 104 -9.32 27.74 20.32
N VAL A 105 -8.90 26.85 19.44
CA VAL A 105 -7.49 26.50 19.34
C VAL A 105 -6.98 27.08 18.02
N ARG A 106 -6.58 28.35 18.07
CA ARG A 106 -5.46 28.82 17.24
C ARG A 106 -4.24 27.98 17.65
N ALA A 107 -4.17 26.75 17.16
CA ALA A 107 -2.89 26.10 16.93
C ALA A 107 -2.18 27.11 16.03
N SER A 108 -1.27 27.87 16.63
CA SER A 108 -0.61 29.01 16.03
C SER A 108 -0.25 28.69 14.58
N VAL A 109 -0.71 29.55 13.68
CA VAL A 109 -0.62 29.49 12.21
C VAL A 109 0.84 29.42 11.67
N GLN A 110 1.84 29.17 12.51
CA GLN A 110 3.27 29.24 12.16
C GLN A 110 4.01 27.90 12.08
N ALA A 111 3.37 26.79 12.42
CA ALA A 111 3.91 25.48 12.03
C ALA A 111 3.46 25.24 10.59
N GLY A 112 4.32 25.48 9.60
CA GLY A 112 4.07 25.27 8.16
C GLY A 112 3.77 23.81 7.76
N ALA A 113 3.11 23.04 8.62
CA ALA A 113 2.53 21.77 8.30
C ALA A 113 1.58 21.97 7.11
N PRO A 114 1.70 21.14 6.06
CA PRO A 114 0.82 21.23 4.92
C PRO A 114 -0.62 21.11 5.44
N LEU A 115 -1.41 22.17 5.27
CA LEU A 115 -2.84 22.15 5.51
C LEU A 115 -3.37 20.89 4.83
N LYS A 116 -3.94 19.95 5.61
CA LYS A 116 -4.67 18.81 5.05
C LYS A 116 -5.63 19.44 4.05
N LYS A 117 -5.43 19.18 2.75
CA LYS A 117 -6.34 19.63 1.70
C LYS A 117 -7.73 19.34 2.24
N SER A 118 -8.50 20.39 2.51
CA SER A 118 -9.83 20.25 3.10
C SER A 118 -10.50 19.18 2.26
N ARG A 119 -10.80 18.02 2.88
CA ARG A 119 -11.47 16.91 2.20
C ARG A 119 -12.57 17.58 1.42
N LYS A 120 -12.55 17.50 0.08
CA LYS A 120 -13.57 18.11 -0.77
C LYS A 120 -14.89 17.65 -0.16
N VAL A 121 -15.52 18.53 0.62
CA VAL A 121 -16.75 18.21 1.33
C VAL A 121 -17.69 18.11 0.16
N ARG A 122 -17.85 16.91 -0.36
CA ARG A 122 -18.72 16.58 -1.49
C ARG A 122 -20.07 17.12 -1.08
N GLU A 123 -20.40 18.34 -1.50
CA GLU A 123 -21.72 18.99 -1.58
C GLU A 123 -22.76 18.40 -0.62
N ALA A 124 -22.36 18.18 0.63
CA ALA A 124 -23.19 17.46 1.60
C ALA A 124 -24.31 18.38 2.10
N ALA A 125 -24.06 19.70 1.99
CA ALA A 125 -25.02 20.75 2.21
C ALA A 125 -26.08 20.79 1.09
N GLU A 126 -25.70 20.71 -0.19
CA GLU A 126 -26.64 20.78 -1.32
C GLU A 126 -27.56 19.56 -1.41
N GLY A 127 -27.05 18.37 -1.05
CA GLY A 127 -27.91 17.19 -0.96
C GLY A 127 -28.94 17.27 0.19
N MET A 128 -28.62 17.92 1.32
CA MET A 128 -29.53 17.88 2.46
C MET A 128 -30.89 18.54 2.17
N GLU A 129 -30.94 19.43 1.18
CA GLU A 129 -32.18 20.04 0.69
C GLU A 129 -33.02 19.10 -0.17
N SER A 130 -32.41 18.26 -1.01
CA SER A 130 -33.15 17.31 -1.86
C SER A 130 -33.85 16.19 -1.06
N LEU A 131 -33.36 15.86 0.13
CA LEU A 131 -34.08 14.94 1.03
C LEU A 131 -35.28 15.59 1.73
N LYS A 132 -35.24 16.91 1.98
CA LYS A 132 -36.38 17.66 2.51
C LYS A 132 -37.53 17.76 1.50
N GLN A 133 -37.24 17.52 0.21
CA GLN A 133 -38.22 17.51 -0.88
C GLN A 133 -38.94 16.18 -1.05
N LEU A 134 -38.51 15.08 -0.37
CA LEU A 134 -39.30 13.86 -0.36
C LEU A 134 -40.52 14.04 0.57
N THR A 135 -41.65 14.41 -0.03
CA THR A 135 -42.95 14.33 0.61
C THR A 135 -43.32 12.87 0.90
N GLY A 136 -44.17 12.64 1.90
CA GLY A 136 -44.63 11.30 2.27
C GLY A 136 -45.23 10.52 1.09
N ASP A 137 -45.91 11.22 0.18
CA ASP A 137 -46.52 10.65 -1.02
C ASP A 137 -45.47 10.07 -1.99
N VAL A 138 -44.34 10.76 -2.15
CA VAL A 138 -43.22 10.29 -2.98
C VAL A 138 -42.62 9.02 -2.39
N VAL A 139 -42.52 8.92 -1.07
CA VAL A 139 -42.02 7.71 -0.39
C VAL A 139 -42.95 6.52 -0.64
N GLN A 140 -44.27 6.73 -0.52
CA GLN A 140 -45.25 5.67 -0.79
C GLN A 140 -45.19 5.20 -2.25
N GLU A 141 -45.07 6.12 -3.20
CA GLU A 141 -44.93 5.77 -4.61
C GLU A 141 -43.62 5.01 -4.88
N ILE A 142 -42.50 5.43 -4.28
CA ILE A 142 -41.22 4.70 -4.36
C ILE A 142 -41.39 3.26 -3.84
N GLN A 143 -42.06 3.07 -2.71
CA GLN A 143 -42.31 1.76 -2.13
C GLN A 143 -43.21 0.91 -3.02
N ARG A 144 -44.27 1.50 -3.58
CA ARG A 144 -45.18 0.86 -4.52
C ARG A 144 -44.44 0.36 -5.76
N LEU A 145 -43.69 1.24 -6.43
CA LEU A 145 -42.92 0.88 -7.63
C LEU A 145 -41.89 -0.22 -7.34
N ARG A 146 -41.24 -0.16 -6.17
CA ARG A 146 -40.30 -1.19 -5.73
C ARG A 146 -40.99 -2.53 -5.46
N ALA A 147 -42.21 -2.52 -4.95
CA ALA A 147 -43.00 -3.72 -4.69
C ALA A 147 -43.55 -4.34 -5.97
N GLU A 148 -43.93 -3.52 -6.94
CA GLU A 148 -44.43 -3.96 -8.26
C GLU A 148 -43.36 -4.72 -9.04
N ASP A 149 -42.22 -4.08 -9.35
CA ASP A 149 -41.15 -4.68 -10.16
C ASP A 149 -39.76 -4.22 -9.69
N PRO A 150 -39.14 -4.91 -8.73
CA PRO A 150 -37.88 -4.46 -8.15
C PRO A 150 -36.67 -4.64 -9.10
N SER A 151 -36.82 -5.44 -10.17
CA SER A 151 -35.83 -5.59 -11.26
C SER A 151 -35.82 -4.38 -12.20
N LYS A 152 -37.00 -3.81 -12.50
CA LYS A 152 -37.15 -2.62 -13.35
C LYS A 152 -36.86 -1.35 -12.55
N TRP A 153 -37.47 -1.24 -11.36
CA TRP A 153 -37.34 -0.10 -10.48
C TRP A 153 -36.13 -0.23 -9.56
N THR A 154 -34.94 -0.22 -10.17
CA THR A 154 -33.66 -0.21 -9.44
C THR A 154 -33.46 1.10 -8.68
N ARG A 155 -32.54 1.11 -7.71
CA ARG A 155 -32.18 2.35 -6.98
C ARG A 155 -31.78 3.48 -7.91
N LYS A 156 -31.11 3.16 -9.02
CA LYS A 156 -30.70 4.14 -10.03
C LYS A 156 -31.92 4.68 -10.79
N ALA A 157 -32.80 3.80 -11.26
CA ALA A 157 -34.02 4.20 -11.98
C ALA A 157 -34.96 5.05 -11.10
N LEU A 158 -35.10 4.70 -9.82
CA LEU A 158 -35.86 5.48 -8.86
C LEU A 158 -35.20 6.84 -8.57
N ALA A 159 -33.88 6.89 -8.42
CA ALA A 159 -33.17 8.15 -8.23
C ALA A 159 -33.34 9.08 -9.44
N GLU A 160 -33.25 8.55 -10.67
CA GLU A 160 -33.46 9.32 -11.89
C GLU A 160 -34.92 9.80 -12.01
N ARG A 161 -35.90 8.93 -11.72
CA ARG A 161 -37.33 9.29 -11.81
C ARG A 161 -37.74 10.40 -10.83
N PHE A 162 -37.20 10.37 -9.62
CA PHE A 162 -37.52 11.36 -8.57
C PHE A 162 -36.48 12.47 -8.45
N SER A 163 -35.56 12.60 -9.42
CA SER A 163 -34.48 13.60 -9.43
C SER A 163 -33.64 13.63 -8.13
N ILE A 164 -33.45 12.47 -7.51
CA ILE A 164 -32.65 12.32 -6.30
C ILE A 164 -31.17 12.29 -6.68
N PRO A 165 -30.32 13.13 -6.08
CA PRO A 165 -28.89 13.16 -6.39
C PRO A 165 -28.24 11.79 -6.21
N ALA A 166 -27.28 11.46 -7.09
CA ALA A 166 -26.57 10.18 -7.04
C ALA A 166 -25.87 9.94 -5.70
N SER A 167 -25.39 11.01 -5.04
CA SER A 167 -24.81 10.97 -3.69
C SER A 167 -25.80 10.44 -2.63
N GLN A 168 -27.10 10.60 -2.85
CA GLN A 168 -28.17 10.28 -1.90
C GLN A 168 -28.98 9.04 -2.26
N SER A 169 -28.79 8.51 -3.47
CA SER A 169 -29.44 7.27 -3.94
C SER A 169 -29.29 6.08 -2.98
N HIS A 170 -28.27 6.09 -2.11
CA HIS A 170 -28.07 5.06 -1.09
C HIS A 170 -29.16 5.05 -0.01
N HIS A 171 -29.82 6.19 0.26
CA HIS A 171 -30.94 6.28 1.20
C HIS A 171 -32.19 5.51 0.72
N LEU A 172 -32.37 5.38 -0.60
CA LEU A 172 -33.47 4.59 -1.18
C LEU A 172 -33.46 3.13 -0.72
N ALA A 173 -32.29 2.57 -0.43
CA ALA A 173 -32.18 1.21 0.10
C ALA A 173 -32.82 1.05 1.49
N ARG A 174 -32.88 2.13 2.28
CA ARG A 174 -33.54 2.15 3.58
C ARG A 174 -35.04 2.39 3.45
N LEU A 175 -35.46 3.26 2.53
CA LEU A 175 -36.87 3.63 2.32
C LEU A 175 -37.69 2.51 1.66
N ALA A 176 -37.12 1.87 0.63
CA ALA A 176 -37.76 0.82 -0.13
C ALA A 176 -36.79 -0.36 -0.30
N PRO A 177 -36.72 -1.25 0.70
CA PRO A 177 -35.84 -2.41 0.65
C PRO A 177 -36.23 -3.32 -0.51
N THR A 178 -35.22 -3.96 -1.11
CA THR A 178 -35.44 -5.00 -2.12
C THR A 178 -36.18 -6.19 -1.47
N PRO A 179 -37.19 -6.80 -2.12
CA PRO A 179 -37.85 -7.97 -1.56
C PRO A 179 -36.87 -9.13 -1.36
N LYS A 180 -37.12 -9.95 -0.33
CA LYS A 180 -36.24 -11.05 0.09
C LYS A 180 -35.95 -12.02 -1.07
N SER A 181 -36.97 -12.38 -1.84
CA SER A 181 -36.86 -13.30 -2.97
C SER A 181 -35.87 -12.82 -4.05
N GLN A 182 -35.88 -11.52 -4.38
CA GLN A 182 -34.92 -10.99 -5.34
C GLN A 182 -33.53 -10.85 -4.73
N ARG A 183 -33.43 -10.53 -3.44
CA ARG A 183 -32.15 -10.49 -2.74
C ARG A 183 -31.47 -11.87 -2.75
N GLU A 184 -32.21 -12.93 -2.46
CA GLU A 184 -31.73 -14.32 -2.51
C GLU A 184 -31.27 -14.71 -3.92
N ARG A 185 -32.01 -14.32 -4.96
CA ARG A 185 -31.58 -14.52 -6.36
C ARG A 185 -30.26 -13.82 -6.66
N LEU A 186 -30.11 -12.54 -6.29
CA LEU A 186 -28.87 -11.80 -6.48
C LEU A 186 -27.71 -12.40 -5.68
N GLU A 187 -27.97 -12.91 -4.47
CA GLU A 187 -26.98 -13.60 -3.67
C GLU A 187 -26.56 -14.94 -4.32
N ALA A 188 -27.51 -15.69 -4.89
CA ALA A 188 -27.22 -16.91 -5.65
C ALA A 188 -26.39 -16.60 -6.91
N ASP A 189 -26.75 -15.57 -7.67
CA ASP A 189 -25.98 -15.12 -8.85
C ASP A 189 -24.55 -14.72 -8.48
N LEU A 190 -24.38 -14.03 -7.34
CA LEU A 190 -23.07 -13.68 -6.82
C LEU A 190 -22.27 -14.91 -6.41
N GLN A 191 -22.90 -15.95 -5.84
CA GLN A 191 -22.23 -17.20 -5.50
C GLN A 191 -21.79 -17.96 -6.76
N VAL A 192 -22.64 -18.04 -7.79
CA VAL A 192 -22.26 -18.62 -9.09
C VAL A 192 -21.06 -17.87 -9.69
N ALA A 193 -21.08 -16.53 -9.65
CA ALA A 193 -19.97 -15.72 -10.11
C ALA A 193 -18.69 -15.93 -9.29
N ARG A 194 -18.80 -16.17 -7.97
CA ARG A 194 -17.67 -16.49 -7.08
C ARG A 194 -17.09 -17.88 -7.38
N ASN A 195 -17.94 -18.86 -7.66
CA ASN A 195 -17.51 -20.21 -8.03
C ASN A 195 -16.72 -20.21 -9.35
N GLY A 196 -17.05 -19.29 -10.27
CA GLY A 196 -16.29 -19.06 -11.50
C GLY A 196 -14.93 -18.36 -11.32
N TRP A 197 -14.54 -17.97 -10.10
CA TRP A 197 -13.25 -17.30 -9.89
C TRP A 197 -12.07 -18.28 -9.95
N THR A 198 -11.04 -17.89 -10.70
CA THR A 198 -9.74 -18.59 -10.69
C THR A 198 -9.12 -18.56 -9.30
N TRP A 199 -8.28 -19.55 -8.99
CA TRP A 199 -7.56 -19.64 -7.70
C TRP A 199 -6.84 -18.32 -7.36
N ARG A 200 -6.14 -17.72 -8.33
CA ARG A 200 -5.44 -16.44 -8.16
C ARG A 200 -6.38 -15.31 -7.75
N LYS A 201 -7.58 -15.24 -8.35
CA LYS A 201 -8.58 -14.21 -8.04
C LYS A 201 -9.19 -14.41 -6.65
N ARG A 202 -9.47 -15.65 -6.26
CA ARG A 202 -9.94 -15.98 -4.90
C ARG A 202 -8.92 -15.54 -3.85
N PHE A 203 -7.68 -16.01 -3.98
CA PHE A 203 -6.59 -15.63 -3.06
C PHE A 203 -6.40 -14.11 -2.96
N ALA A 204 -6.44 -13.38 -4.08
CA ALA A 204 -6.31 -11.92 -4.07
C ALA A 204 -7.50 -11.19 -3.41
N ARG A 205 -8.71 -11.77 -3.44
CA ARG A 205 -9.89 -11.24 -2.77
C ARG A 205 -9.83 -11.53 -1.27
N ASP A 206 -9.43 -12.72 -0.87
CA ASP A 206 -9.24 -13.09 0.54
C ASP A 206 -8.17 -12.21 1.19
N ALA A 207 -7.03 -12.01 0.51
CA ALA A 207 -5.98 -11.09 0.98
C ALA A 207 -6.43 -9.61 1.01
N ARG A 208 -7.47 -9.23 0.26
CA ARG A 208 -8.09 -7.90 0.36
C ARG A 208 -9.02 -7.82 1.56
N GLU A 209 -9.76 -8.88 1.87
CA GLU A 209 -10.63 -8.96 3.05
C GLU A 209 -9.79 -8.89 4.34
N VAL A 210 -8.71 -9.68 4.43
CA VAL A 210 -7.76 -9.60 5.56
C VAL A 210 -7.16 -8.20 5.72
N ARG A 211 -6.78 -7.54 4.62
CA ARG A 211 -6.30 -6.15 4.69
C ARG A 211 -7.38 -5.18 5.14
N LYS A 212 -8.64 -5.39 4.73
CA LYS A 212 -9.75 -4.55 5.16
C LYS A 212 -10.09 -4.74 6.64
N GLU A 213 -9.90 -5.95 7.17
CA GLU A 213 -10.08 -6.23 8.60
C GLU A 213 -8.92 -5.70 9.45
N PHE A 214 -7.70 -5.72 8.91
CA PHE A 214 -6.52 -5.15 9.57
C PHE A 214 -6.55 -3.62 9.65
N TRP A 215 -7.05 -2.97 8.59
CA TRP A 215 -7.15 -1.50 8.47
C TRP A 215 -8.31 -0.95 9.30
#